data_AF-A0A843C9X9-F1
#
_entry.id   AF-A0A843C9X9-F1
#
_cell.length_a   1.000
_cell.length_b   1.000
_cell.length_c   1.000
_cell.angle_alpha   90.00
_cell.angle_beta   90.00
_cell.angle_gamma   90.00
#
_symmetry.space_group_name_H-M   'P 1'
#
loop_
_entity.id
_entity.type
_entity.pdbx_description
1 polymer ?
#
loop_
_entity_poly.entity_id
_entity_poly.type
_entity_poly.pdbx_seq_one_letter_code
_entity_poly.pdbx_strand_id
1 'polypeptide(L)'
;MVNIRHDSRNSLLVKHINRVSEDGQSSSAEDEWSHITGVGSKIKIQDAEAVTDRSIFFSSTPQALSKHEEVLQISKDFHEQILDTNQYQKFVNATLSQKMANVKTLLEKEKKFADELNCFRETPKNRMELEKINPKQITENDIKTLITNLEADYNKLNEKLEHEQNVVEKTKNEVTVTKKQISSLKEEMEFVIKKQKSAEITDPALLIKQELKRLGISDEHSERLYKLIKSKQN
;
A
#
# COMPACT_ATOMS: atom_id res chain seq x y z
N MET A 1 26.85 -38.06 -22.71
CA MET A 1 26.83 -38.49 -21.30
C MET A 1 26.03 -37.44 -20.52
N VAL A 2 24.99 -37.89 -19.79
CA VAL A 2 24.10 -37.13 -18.85
C VAL A 2 23.22 -36.05 -19.51
N ASN A 3 21.92 -36.22 -19.81
CA ASN A 3 20.69 -36.59 -19.05
C ASN A 3 20.02 -35.42 -18.30
N ILE A 4 18.66 -35.43 -18.30
CA ILE A 4 17.66 -34.69 -17.47
C ILE A 4 17.10 -33.39 -18.09
N ARG A 5 15.78 -33.11 -18.18
CA ARG A 5 14.49 -33.78 -17.95
C ARG A 5 13.41 -32.96 -18.68
N HIS A 6 12.35 -33.64 -19.14
CA HIS A 6 11.04 -33.03 -19.39
C HIS A 6 10.46 -32.50 -18.08
N ASP A 7 9.82 -31.32 -18.11
CA ASP A 7 8.57 -31.13 -17.36
C ASP A 7 7.73 -30.00 -17.95
N SER A 8 6.61 -30.42 -18.53
CA SER A 8 5.46 -29.56 -18.82
C SER A 8 4.88 -29.04 -17.52
N ARG A 9 4.70 -27.72 -17.41
CA ARG A 9 3.71 -27.16 -16.48
C ARG A 9 2.79 -26.20 -17.22
N ASN A 10 1.73 -26.81 -17.74
CA ASN A 10 0.41 -26.22 -17.80
C ASN A 10 0.08 -25.60 -16.43
N SER A 11 -0.15 -24.29 -16.40
CA SER A 11 -0.96 -23.65 -15.37
C SER A 11 -1.99 -22.78 -16.05
N LEU A 12 -3.01 -23.44 -16.62
CA LEU A 12 -4.29 -22.83 -16.95
C LEU A 12 -4.82 -22.16 -15.68
N LEU A 13 -4.80 -20.82 -15.66
CA LEU A 13 -5.54 -20.01 -14.71
C LEU A 13 -7.03 -20.18 -15.02
N VAL A 14 -7.61 -21.27 -14.50
CA VAL A 14 -9.05 -21.50 -14.47
C VAL A 14 -9.65 -20.47 -13.52
N LYS A 15 -10.15 -19.35 -14.09
CA LYS A 15 -11.05 -18.43 -13.39
C LYS A 15 -12.34 -19.20 -13.09
N HIS A 16 -12.50 -19.62 -11.83
CA HIS A 16 -13.76 -20.19 -11.36
C HIS A 16 -14.75 -19.04 -11.21
N ILE A 17 -15.72 -18.96 -12.13
CA ILE A 17 -16.91 -18.12 -11.98
C ILE A 17 -17.82 -18.85 -11.00
N ASN A 18 -17.89 -18.37 -9.76
CA ASN A 18 -18.87 -18.84 -8.79
C ASN A 18 -20.27 -18.38 -9.22
N ARG A 19 -21.03 -19.25 -9.90
CA ARG A 19 -22.47 -19.08 -10.08
C ARG A 19 -23.15 -19.51 -8.79
N VAL A 20 -23.82 -18.55 -8.14
CA VAL A 20 -24.79 -18.80 -7.08
C VAL A 20 -25.89 -19.69 -7.67
N SER A 21 -26.05 -20.87 -7.10
CA SER A 21 -27.17 -21.76 -7.40
C SER A 21 -28.38 -21.25 -6.63
N GLU A 22 -29.29 -20.57 -7.32
CA GLU A 22 -30.68 -20.48 -6.89
C GLU A 22 -31.51 -21.47 -7.72
N ASP A 23 -32.46 -22.08 -7.03
CA ASP A 23 -33.17 -23.28 -7.40
C ASP A 23 -33.97 -23.19 -8.70
N GLY A 24 -33.84 -24.25 -9.51
CA GLY A 24 -34.96 -24.91 -10.18
C GLY A 24 -35.79 -24.10 -11.18
N GLN A 25 -35.30 -23.94 -12.41
CA GLN A 25 -36.12 -24.02 -13.62
C GLN A 25 -35.24 -24.25 -14.85
N SER A 26 -35.51 -25.30 -15.60
CA SER A 26 -34.84 -25.61 -16.86
C SER A 26 -35.28 -24.64 -17.95
N SER A 27 -34.62 -23.49 -18.07
CA SER A 27 -34.74 -22.59 -19.21
C SER A 27 -33.83 -23.08 -20.35
N SER A 28 -34.44 -23.51 -21.45
CA SER A 28 -33.72 -23.85 -22.68
C SER A 28 -33.06 -22.60 -23.26
N ALA A 29 -31.84 -22.73 -23.79
CA ALA A 29 -31.09 -21.63 -24.40
C ALA A 29 -31.85 -20.89 -25.52
N GLU A 30 -32.85 -21.52 -26.13
CA GLU A 30 -33.73 -20.90 -27.14
C GLU A 30 -34.51 -19.69 -26.59
N ASP A 31 -34.86 -19.69 -25.29
CA ASP A 31 -35.71 -18.65 -24.67
C ASP A 31 -34.90 -17.38 -24.32
N GLU A 32 -33.60 -17.53 -24.04
CA GLU A 32 -32.70 -16.42 -23.74
C GLU A 32 -32.35 -15.56 -24.98
N TRP A 33 -32.52 -16.09 -26.19
CA TRP A 33 -32.27 -15.36 -27.45
C TRP A 33 -33.54 -14.77 -28.08
N SER A 34 -34.73 -15.18 -27.63
CA SER A 34 -36.02 -14.74 -28.17
C SER A 34 -36.29 -13.24 -28.00
N HIS A 35 -35.61 -12.59 -27.05
CA HIS A 35 -35.78 -11.16 -26.75
C HIS A 35 -34.91 -10.23 -27.60
N ILE A 36 -33.96 -10.76 -28.39
CA ILE A 36 -33.04 -9.93 -29.20
C ILE A 36 -33.55 -9.73 -30.64
N THR A 37 -34.45 -10.58 -31.15
CA THR A 37 -34.95 -10.50 -32.54
C THR A 37 -36.22 -9.66 -32.71
N GLY A 38 -36.34 -8.59 -31.92
CA GLY A 38 -37.59 -7.85 -31.73
C GLY A 38 -37.57 -6.37 -32.14
N VAL A 39 -36.73 -5.91 -33.08
CA VAL A 39 -36.82 -4.54 -33.62
C VAL A 39 -36.30 -4.44 -35.06
N GLY A 40 -37.21 -4.43 -36.05
CA GLY A 40 -36.88 -4.10 -37.44
C GLY A 40 -37.97 -4.54 -38.42
N SER A 41 -38.64 -3.58 -39.04
CA SER A 41 -39.68 -3.78 -40.06
C SER A 41 -39.23 -4.76 -41.13
N LYS A 42 -40.06 -5.76 -41.47
CA LYS A 42 -39.81 -6.68 -42.60
C LYS A 42 -39.54 -5.87 -43.86
N ILE A 43 -38.31 -5.90 -44.37
CA ILE A 43 -37.95 -5.28 -45.64
C ILE A 43 -38.75 -6.02 -46.71
N LYS A 44 -39.72 -5.32 -47.34
CA LYS A 44 -40.35 -5.82 -48.57
C LYS A 44 -39.25 -5.84 -49.62
N ILE A 45 -38.87 -7.03 -50.06
CA ILE A 45 -37.99 -7.22 -51.21
C ILE A 45 -38.76 -6.68 -52.42
N GLN A 46 -38.42 -5.45 -52.84
CA GLN A 46 -38.83 -4.91 -54.13
C GLN A 46 -37.84 -5.42 -55.18
N ASP A 47 -38.37 -5.70 -56.37
CA ASP A 47 -37.68 -6.35 -57.47
C ASP A 47 -36.43 -5.58 -57.92
N ALA A 48 -35.32 -6.29 -58.13
CA ALA A 48 -34.00 -5.68 -58.38
C ALA A 48 -33.87 -5.05 -59.79
N GLU A 49 -34.85 -5.26 -60.68
CA GLU A 49 -34.87 -4.71 -62.04
C GLU A 49 -35.48 -3.30 -62.13
N ALA A 50 -35.93 -2.70 -61.00
CA ALA A 50 -36.58 -1.39 -60.98
C ALA A 50 -35.70 -0.22 -60.48
N VAL A 51 -34.37 -0.34 -60.50
CA VAL A 51 -33.46 0.76 -60.12
C VAL A 51 -32.97 1.49 -61.37
N THR A 52 -33.75 2.48 -61.79
CA THR A 52 -33.37 3.46 -62.81
C THR A 52 -32.33 4.44 -62.24
N ASP A 53 -31.21 4.60 -62.96
CA ASP A 53 -30.17 5.63 -62.84
C ASP A 53 -29.47 5.84 -61.48
N ARG A 54 -28.31 5.19 -61.30
CA ARG A 54 -27.31 5.57 -60.29
C ARG A 54 -26.62 6.89 -60.69
N SER A 55 -27.27 8.01 -60.41
CA SER A 55 -26.65 9.32 -60.50
C SER A 55 -25.84 9.62 -59.23
N ILE A 56 -24.57 10.01 -59.39
CA ILE A 56 -23.68 10.42 -58.28
C ILE A 56 -23.69 11.94 -58.22
N PHE A 57 -24.12 12.50 -57.09
CA PHE A 57 -24.06 13.94 -56.81
C PHE A 57 -22.94 14.23 -55.83
N PHE A 58 -22.05 15.18 -56.16
CA PHE A 58 -21.03 15.68 -55.25
C PHE A 58 -21.55 16.93 -54.53
N SER A 59 -21.71 16.86 -53.21
CA SER A 59 -22.05 18.03 -52.37
C SER A 59 -20.78 18.66 -51.80
N SER A 60 -20.71 19.99 -51.74
CA SER A 60 -19.62 20.75 -51.10
C SER A 60 -19.73 20.86 -49.57
N THR A 61 -20.79 20.31 -48.97
CA THR A 61 -20.96 20.24 -47.52
C THR A 61 -20.16 19.06 -46.95
N PRO A 62 -19.37 19.26 -45.87
CA PRO A 62 -18.56 18.20 -45.30
C PRO A 62 -19.44 17.02 -44.91
N GLN A 63 -19.15 15.87 -45.52
CA GLN A 63 -19.86 14.63 -45.26
C GLN A 63 -19.59 14.21 -43.82
N ALA A 64 -20.65 13.95 -43.04
CA ALA A 64 -20.51 13.40 -41.71
C ALA A 64 -19.69 12.09 -41.81
N LEU A 65 -18.59 12.03 -41.05
CA LEU A 65 -17.71 10.88 -41.04
C LEU A 65 -18.51 9.62 -40.70
N SER A 66 -18.21 8.51 -41.38
CA SER A 66 -18.80 7.23 -40.98
C SER A 66 -18.33 6.90 -39.55
N LYS A 67 -19.15 6.18 -38.78
CA LYS A 67 -18.80 5.79 -37.39
C LYS A 67 -17.45 5.07 -37.30
N HIS A 68 -16.99 4.42 -38.38
CA HIS A 68 -15.69 3.78 -38.43
C HIS A 68 -14.52 4.78 -38.53
N GLU A 69 -14.70 5.85 -39.31
CA GLU A 69 -13.70 6.89 -39.51
C GLU A 69 -13.55 7.78 -38.26
N GLU A 70 -14.66 8.02 -37.55
CA GLU A 70 -14.66 8.72 -36.27
C GLU A 70 -13.82 7.98 -35.21
N VAL A 71 -13.96 6.65 -35.12
CA VAL A 71 -13.15 5.82 -34.20
C VAL A 71 -11.66 5.84 -34.57
N LEU A 72 -11.32 5.82 -35.87
CA LEU A 72 -9.94 5.92 -36.32
C LEU A 72 -9.33 7.29 -35.98
N GLN A 73 -10.10 8.36 -36.11
CA GLN A 73 -9.64 9.70 -35.76
C GLN A 73 -9.42 9.83 -34.25
N ILE A 74 -10.36 9.35 -33.43
CA ILE A 74 -10.21 9.32 -31.96
C ILE A 74 -8.97 8.52 -31.55
N SER A 75 -8.70 7.39 -32.21
CA SER A 75 -7.51 6.58 -31.93
C SER A 75 -6.21 7.30 -32.29
N LYS A 76 -6.18 8.11 -33.35
CA LYS A 76 -5.01 8.90 -33.74
C LYS A 76 -4.80 10.06 -32.77
N ASP A 77 -5.85 10.81 -32.46
CA ASP A 77 -5.79 11.93 -31.53
C ASP A 77 -5.34 11.48 -30.13
N PHE A 78 -5.82 10.32 -29.67
CA PHE A 78 -5.36 9.69 -28.42
C PHE A 78 -3.89 9.28 -28.46
N HIS A 79 -3.43 8.74 -29.60
CA HIS A 79 -2.02 8.37 -29.78
C HIS A 79 -1.11 9.60 -29.78
N GLU A 80 -1.52 10.70 -30.40
CA GLU A 80 -0.80 11.98 -30.41
C GLU A 80 -0.72 12.58 -29.01
N GLN A 81 -1.79 12.55 -28.23
CA GLN A 81 -1.78 12.99 -26.82
C GLN A 81 -0.82 12.15 -25.97
N ILE A 82 -0.78 10.83 -26.18
CA ILE A 82 0.17 9.95 -25.50
C ILE A 82 1.62 10.27 -25.91
N LEU A 83 1.87 10.52 -27.20
CA LEU A 83 3.20 10.86 -27.69
C LEU A 83 3.71 12.17 -27.08
N ASP A 84 2.86 13.21 -27.03
CA ASP A 84 3.19 14.51 -26.45
C ASP A 84 3.46 14.39 -24.93
N THR A 85 2.58 13.67 -24.22
CA THR A 85 2.76 13.39 -22.78
C THR A 85 4.07 12.65 -22.51
N ASN A 86 4.42 11.66 -23.34
CA ASN A 86 5.68 10.93 -23.21
C ASN A 86 6.90 11.81 -23.49
N GLN A 87 6.82 12.74 -24.44
CA GLN A 87 7.89 13.69 -24.72
C GLN A 87 8.10 14.65 -23.54
N TYR A 88 7.00 15.17 -22.98
CA TYR A 88 7.06 16.00 -21.77
C TYR A 88 7.68 15.23 -20.60
N GLN A 89 7.26 13.99 -20.36
CA GLN A 89 7.82 13.16 -19.30
C GLN A 89 9.32 12.91 -19.49
N LYS A 90 9.77 12.63 -20.73
CA LYS A 90 11.20 12.49 -21.04
C LYS A 90 11.98 13.77 -20.77
N PHE A 91 11.44 14.93 -21.17
CA PHE A 91 12.07 16.22 -20.94
C PHE A 91 12.18 16.56 -19.45
N VAL A 92 11.11 16.35 -18.67
CA VAL A 92 11.12 16.56 -17.22
C VAL A 92 12.11 15.64 -16.53
N ASN A 93 12.14 14.36 -16.90
CA ASN A 93 13.08 13.39 -16.34
C ASN A 93 14.54 13.73 -16.66
N ALA A 94 14.83 14.17 -17.89
CA ALA A 94 16.16 14.62 -18.29
C ALA A 94 16.56 15.88 -17.50
N THR A 95 15.65 16.85 -17.36
CA THR A 95 15.88 18.08 -16.59
C THR A 95 16.14 17.77 -15.12
N LEU A 96 15.35 16.88 -14.52
CA LEU A 96 15.50 16.45 -13.13
C LEU A 96 16.84 15.75 -12.92
N SER A 97 17.23 14.86 -13.84
CA SER A 97 18.52 14.16 -13.80
C SER A 97 19.69 15.14 -13.89
N GLN A 98 19.59 16.16 -14.75
CA GLN A 98 20.61 17.21 -14.86
C GLN A 98 20.70 18.05 -13.59
N LYS A 99 19.56 18.44 -13.00
CA LYS A 99 19.54 19.18 -11.72
C LYS A 99 20.14 18.35 -10.58
N MET A 100 19.82 17.06 -10.51
CA MET A 100 20.37 16.15 -9.53
C MET A 100 21.90 16.00 -9.68
N ALA A 101 22.39 15.87 -10.93
CA ALA A 101 23.82 15.85 -11.21
C ALA A 101 24.50 17.15 -10.73
N ASN A 102 23.91 18.32 -11.02
CA ASN A 102 24.46 19.60 -10.56
C ASN A 102 24.53 19.69 -9.03
N VAL A 103 23.48 19.28 -8.32
CA VAL A 103 23.47 19.25 -6.84
C VAL A 103 24.59 18.35 -6.32
N LYS A 104 24.76 17.16 -6.92
CA LYS A 104 25.84 16.25 -6.53
C LYS A 104 27.23 16.88 -6.72
N THR A 105 27.45 17.56 -7.83
CA THR A 105 28.74 18.27 -8.06
C THR A 105 28.95 19.41 -7.07
N LEU A 106 27.88 20.08 -6.63
CA LEU A 106 27.96 21.16 -5.66
C LEU A 106 28.32 20.62 -4.27
N LEU A 107 27.71 19.50 -3.85
CA LEU A 107 28.07 18.80 -2.62
C LEU A 107 29.52 18.31 -2.64
N GLU A 108 30.00 17.79 -3.77
CA GLU A 108 31.41 17.39 -3.90
C GLU A 108 32.37 18.58 -3.80
N LYS A 109 32.01 19.74 -4.36
CA LYS A 109 32.78 20.98 -4.22
C LYS A 109 32.76 21.50 -2.79
N GLU A 110 31.61 21.47 -2.12
CA GLU A 110 31.48 21.84 -0.71
C GLU A 110 32.34 20.94 0.17
N LYS A 111 32.33 19.63 -0.07
CA LYS A 111 33.19 18.69 0.65
C LYS A 111 34.67 19.02 0.45
N LYS A 112 35.12 19.24 -0.79
CA LYS A 112 36.50 19.64 -1.07
C LYS A 112 36.87 20.96 -0.40
N PHE A 113 35.96 21.93 -0.42
CA PHE A 113 36.16 23.21 0.25
C PHE A 113 36.24 23.06 1.77
N ALA A 114 35.43 22.19 2.37
CA ALA A 114 35.51 21.85 3.79
C ALA A 114 36.84 21.16 4.13
N ASP A 115 37.30 20.24 3.28
CA ASP A 115 38.60 19.57 3.43
C ASP A 115 39.77 20.58 3.31
N GLU A 116 39.71 21.51 2.36
CA GLU A 116 40.69 22.60 2.21
C GLU A 116 40.67 23.55 3.41
N LEU A 117 39.48 23.94 3.90
CA LEU A 117 39.34 24.71 5.14
C LEU A 117 39.91 23.97 6.34
N ASN A 118 39.77 22.63 6.38
CA ASN A 118 40.32 21.82 7.46
C ASN A 118 41.86 21.80 7.44
N CYS A 119 42.50 22.02 6.29
CA CYS A 119 43.95 22.23 6.20
C CYS A 119 44.40 23.58 6.76
N PHE A 120 43.52 24.60 6.75
CA PHE A 120 43.78 25.92 7.33
C PHE A 120 43.36 26.05 8.79
N ARG A 121 42.46 25.18 9.26
CA ARG A 121 42.22 25.01 10.68
C ARG A 121 43.49 24.38 11.26
N GLU A 122 44.30 25.22 11.91
CA GLU A 122 45.33 24.74 12.82
C GLU A 122 44.71 23.62 13.64
N THR A 123 45.21 22.39 13.46
CA THR A 123 44.79 21.27 14.28
C THR A 123 44.99 21.71 15.73
N PRO A 124 43.96 21.62 16.59
CA PRO A 124 44.10 22.07 17.97
C PRO A 124 45.26 21.27 18.57
N LYS A 125 46.38 21.96 18.80
CA LYS A 125 47.62 21.34 19.27
C LYS A 125 47.27 20.60 20.55
N ASN A 126 47.35 19.28 20.52
CA ASN A 126 47.06 18.48 21.69
C ASN A 126 48.10 18.83 22.78
N ARG A 127 47.78 18.69 24.07
CA ARG A 127 48.72 19.00 25.18
C ARG A 127 50.11 18.36 24.99
N MET A 128 50.15 17.16 24.39
CA MET A 128 51.38 16.45 24.04
C MET A 128 52.23 17.14 22.95
N GLU A 129 51.66 18.03 22.13
CA GLU A 129 52.38 18.80 21.11
C GLU A 129 52.95 20.09 21.68
N LEU A 130 52.28 20.70 22.66
CA LEU A 130 52.81 21.82 23.43
C LEU A 130 54.00 21.40 24.30
N GLU A 131 53.96 20.20 24.92
CA GLU A 131 55.08 19.67 25.69
C GLU A 131 56.31 19.32 24.82
N LYS A 132 56.13 19.15 23.50
CA LYS A 132 57.23 18.95 22.52
C LYS A 132 57.81 20.26 22.02
N ILE A 133 57.07 21.37 22.14
CA ILE A 133 57.58 22.71 21.88
C ILE A 133 58.40 23.13 23.11
N ASN A 134 59.62 23.61 22.88
CA ASN A 134 60.50 24.04 23.96
C ASN A 134 59.73 25.00 24.88
N PRO A 135 59.62 24.76 26.21
CA PRO A 135 58.76 25.55 27.10
C PRO A 135 59.09 27.05 27.13
N LYS A 136 60.26 27.46 26.62
CA LYS A 136 60.65 28.86 26.39
C LYS A 136 59.93 29.54 25.20
N GLN A 137 59.25 28.79 24.35
CA GLN A 137 58.57 29.27 23.13
C GLN A 137 57.04 29.28 23.25
N ILE A 138 56.48 28.72 24.33
CA ILE A 138 55.04 28.72 24.58
C ILE A 138 54.66 30.11 25.11
N THR A 139 53.74 30.79 24.43
CA THR A 139 53.22 32.08 24.88
C THR A 139 51.95 31.92 25.70
N GLU A 140 51.62 32.93 26.51
CA GLU A 140 50.33 32.97 27.24
C GLU A 140 49.13 32.86 26.28
N ASN A 141 49.26 33.39 25.07
CA ASN A 141 48.21 33.34 24.06
C ASN A 141 47.98 31.91 23.54
N ASP A 142 49.03 31.11 23.40
CA ASP A 142 48.90 29.69 23.00
C ASP A 142 48.14 28.89 24.05
N ILE A 143 48.43 29.15 25.34
CA ILE A 143 47.75 28.50 26.46
C ILE A 143 46.28 28.92 26.52
N LYS A 144 45.99 30.22 26.37
CA LYS A 144 44.61 30.73 26.31
C LYS A 144 43.83 30.12 25.15
N THR A 145 44.43 30.05 23.96
CA THR A 145 43.81 29.45 22.78
C THR A 145 43.50 27.97 23.01
N LEU A 146 44.43 27.23 23.62
CA LEU A 146 44.19 25.83 23.98
C LEU A 146 43.04 25.69 24.97
N ILE A 147 43.00 26.51 26.01
CA ILE A 147 41.94 26.48 27.02
C ILE A 147 40.58 26.73 26.34
N THR A 148 40.47 27.78 25.53
CA THR A 148 39.24 28.09 24.80
C THR A 148 38.79 26.93 23.90
N ASN A 149 39.73 26.29 23.20
CA ASN A 149 39.42 25.12 22.36
C ASN A 149 38.94 23.93 23.18
N LEU A 150 39.59 23.64 24.31
CA LEU A 150 39.19 22.56 25.21
C LEU A 150 37.83 22.84 25.88
N GLU A 151 37.54 24.09 26.24
CA GLU A 151 36.24 24.50 26.76
C GLU A 151 35.13 24.36 25.70
N ALA A 152 35.42 24.73 24.44
CA ALA A 152 34.50 24.56 23.33
C ALA A 152 34.22 23.07 23.06
N ASP A 153 35.26 22.23 23.04
CA ASP A 153 35.14 20.79 22.88
C ASP A 153 34.36 20.16 24.04
N TYR A 154 34.63 20.58 25.27
CA TYR A 154 33.88 20.15 26.45
C TYR A 154 32.40 20.47 26.32
N ASN A 155 32.04 21.71 25.97
CA ASN A 155 30.65 22.13 25.84
C ASN A 155 29.92 21.33 24.76
N LYS A 156 30.56 21.12 23.60
CA LYS A 156 30.01 20.30 22.52
C LYS A 156 29.80 18.85 22.94
N LEU A 157 30.73 18.29 23.70
CA LEU A 157 30.62 16.92 24.19
C LEU A 157 29.52 16.80 25.26
N ASN A 158 29.35 17.84 26.09
CA ASN A 158 28.31 17.91 27.10
C ASN A 158 26.91 18.01 26.47
N GLU A 159 26.72 18.86 25.45
CA GLU A 159 25.47 18.94 24.67
C GLU A 159 25.12 17.59 24.03
N LYS A 160 26.12 16.91 23.46
CA LYS A 160 25.93 15.57 22.90
C LYS A 160 25.51 14.57 23.97
N LEU A 161 26.15 14.60 25.14
CA LEU A 161 25.80 13.73 26.25
C LEU A 161 24.36 13.96 26.72
N GLU A 162 23.94 15.22 26.86
CA GLU A 162 22.58 15.58 27.25
C GLU A 162 21.54 15.10 26.21
N HIS A 163 21.86 15.25 24.92
CA HIS A 163 21.01 14.71 23.85
C HIS A 163 20.83 13.20 23.95
N GLU A 164 21.93 12.45 24.11
CA GLU A 164 21.87 10.99 24.23
C GLU A 164 21.12 10.56 25.50
N GLN A 165 21.29 11.25 26.63
CA GLN A 165 20.53 11.00 27.86
C GLN A 165 19.03 11.20 27.64
N ASN A 166 18.64 12.26 26.92
CA ASN A 166 17.24 12.50 26.58
C ASN A 166 16.66 11.40 25.67
N VAL A 167 17.44 10.90 24.71
CA VAL A 167 17.03 9.76 23.87
C VAL A 167 16.84 8.51 24.73
N VAL A 168 17.79 8.20 25.61
CA VAL A 168 17.71 7.05 26.52
C VAL A 168 16.47 7.11 27.40
N GLU A 169 16.16 8.27 28.00
CA GLU A 169 14.96 8.44 28.83
C GLU A 169 13.67 8.29 28.01
N LYS A 170 13.61 8.80 26.77
CA LYS A 170 12.47 8.55 25.87
C LYS A 170 12.28 7.06 25.59
N THR A 171 13.34 6.37 25.21
CA THR A 171 13.29 4.92 24.93
C THR A 171 12.89 4.12 26.17
N LYS A 172 13.38 4.49 27.35
CA LYS A 172 12.98 3.87 28.63
C LYS A 172 11.49 4.04 28.89
N ASN A 173 10.94 5.23 28.65
CA ASN A 173 9.50 5.47 28.79
C ASN A 173 8.70 4.62 27.81
N GLU A 174 9.11 4.56 26.54
CA GLU A 174 8.47 3.69 25.52
C GLU A 174 8.47 2.22 25.95
N VAL A 175 9.59 1.69 26.44
CA VAL A 175 9.69 0.32 26.95
C VAL A 175 8.68 0.07 28.08
N THR A 176 8.52 1.02 29.01
CA THR A 176 7.54 0.88 30.10
C THR A 176 6.09 0.90 29.59
N VAL A 177 5.78 1.74 28.60
CA VAL A 177 4.45 1.82 27.99
C VAL A 177 4.15 0.51 27.25
N THR A 178 5.06 0.03 26.42
CA THR A 178 4.90 -1.24 25.70
C THR A 178 4.72 -2.41 26.67
N LYS A 179 5.47 -2.45 27.77
CA LYS A 179 5.29 -3.48 28.81
C LYS A 179 3.90 -3.44 29.45
N LYS A 180 3.35 -2.25 29.70
CA LYS A 180 1.98 -2.09 30.20
C LYS A 180 0.95 -2.57 29.19
N GLN A 181 1.12 -2.22 27.91
CA GLN A 181 0.25 -2.70 26.82
C GLN A 181 0.26 -4.22 26.70
N ILE A 182 1.45 -4.85 26.74
CA ILE A 182 1.58 -6.31 26.73
C ILE A 182 0.83 -6.94 27.91
N SER A 183 0.96 -6.35 29.11
CA SER A 183 0.29 -6.87 30.31
C SER A 183 -1.24 -6.78 30.18
N SER A 184 -1.76 -5.64 29.73
CA SER A 184 -3.18 -5.44 29.45
C SER A 184 -3.72 -6.44 28.42
N LEU A 185 -3.00 -6.68 27.33
CA LEU A 185 -3.41 -7.63 26.29
C LEU A 185 -3.38 -9.07 26.80
N LYS A 186 -2.44 -9.42 27.69
CA LYS A 186 -2.42 -10.75 28.33
C LYS A 186 -3.63 -10.96 29.23
N GLU A 187 -4.00 -9.95 30.01
CA GLU A 187 -5.21 -9.99 30.84
C GLU A 187 -6.49 -10.12 30.00
N GLU A 188 -6.58 -9.35 28.90
CA GLU A 188 -7.70 -9.45 27.96
C GLU A 188 -7.75 -10.83 27.28
N MET A 189 -6.61 -11.38 26.89
CA MET A 189 -6.52 -12.72 26.30
C MET A 189 -7.00 -13.79 27.28
N GLU A 190 -6.61 -13.72 28.55
CA GLU A 190 -7.13 -14.63 29.59
C GLU A 190 -8.65 -14.51 29.75
N PHE A 191 -9.18 -13.29 29.72
CA PHE A 191 -10.63 -13.07 29.78
C PHE A 191 -11.36 -13.68 28.58
N VAL A 192 -10.85 -13.49 27.36
CA VAL A 192 -11.40 -14.08 26.13
C VAL A 192 -11.35 -15.61 26.18
N ILE A 193 -10.24 -16.20 26.61
CA ILE A 193 -10.11 -17.65 26.75
C ILE A 193 -11.14 -18.20 27.76
N LYS A 194 -11.31 -17.55 28.91
CA LYS A 194 -12.32 -17.96 29.90
C LYS A 194 -13.74 -17.89 29.33
N LYS A 195 -14.07 -16.82 28.61
CA LYS A 195 -15.37 -16.66 27.94
C LYS A 195 -15.61 -17.73 26.88
N GLN A 196 -14.62 -18.04 26.05
CA GLN A 196 -14.72 -19.08 25.02
C GLN A 196 -14.86 -20.48 25.62
N LYS A 197 -14.13 -20.81 26.69
CA LYS A 197 -14.26 -22.08 27.41
C LYS A 197 -15.61 -22.24 28.12
N SER A 198 -16.22 -21.15 28.58
CA SER A 198 -17.56 -21.20 29.19
C SER A 198 -18.69 -21.40 28.18
N ALA A 199 -18.44 -21.28 26.88
CA ALA A 199 -19.44 -21.45 25.82
C ALA A 199 -19.62 -22.91 25.38
N GLU A 200 -18.89 -23.86 25.96
CA GLU A 200 -19.05 -25.29 25.69
C GLU A 200 -20.23 -25.84 26.54
N ILE A 201 -21.45 -25.41 26.23
CA ILE A 201 -22.67 -26.02 26.77
C ILE A 201 -22.88 -27.34 26.03
N THR A 202 -22.40 -28.43 26.63
CA THR A 202 -22.42 -29.78 26.06
C THR A 202 -23.83 -30.40 25.99
N ASP A 203 -24.83 -29.80 26.63
CA ASP A 203 -26.22 -30.29 26.66
C ASP A 203 -27.16 -29.29 25.95
N PRO A 204 -27.72 -29.63 24.78
CA PRO A 204 -28.66 -28.75 24.06
C PRO A 204 -29.91 -28.43 24.87
N ALA A 205 -30.30 -29.28 25.82
CA ALA A 205 -31.43 -28.99 26.71
C ALA A 205 -31.10 -27.86 27.70
N LEU A 206 -29.85 -27.79 28.20
CA LEU A 206 -29.40 -26.70 29.09
C LEU A 206 -29.33 -25.36 28.36
N LEU A 207 -28.99 -25.36 27.08
CA LEU A 207 -28.98 -24.16 26.23
C LEU A 207 -30.40 -23.61 26.03
N ILE A 208 -31.38 -24.49 25.74
CA ILE A 208 -32.79 -24.11 25.63
C ILE A 208 -33.30 -23.53 26.96
N LYS A 209 -32.91 -24.12 28.10
CA LYS A 209 -33.29 -23.61 29.43
C LYS A 209 -32.76 -22.18 29.69
N GLN A 210 -31.51 -21.91 29.31
CA GLN A 210 -30.92 -20.58 29.47
C GLN A 210 -31.60 -19.53 28.56
N GLU A 211 -31.94 -19.90 27.32
CA GLU A 211 -32.67 -19.01 26.41
C GLU A 211 -34.11 -18.74 26.87
N LEU A 212 -34.82 -19.74 27.39
CA LEU A 212 -36.17 -19.55 27.96
C LEU A 212 -36.15 -18.57 29.15
N LYS A 213 -35.10 -18.63 29.98
CA LYS A 213 -34.90 -17.69 31.09
C LYS A 213 -34.58 -16.28 30.59
N ARG A 214 -33.76 -16.15 29.52
CA ARG A 214 -33.45 -14.87 28.86
C ARG A 214 -34.69 -14.21 28.24
N LEU A 215 -35.64 -15.01 27.75
CA LEU A 215 -36.92 -14.55 27.19
C LEU A 215 -37.96 -14.19 28.25
N GLY A 216 -37.61 -14.26 29.55
CA GLY A 216 -38.50 -13.86 30.65
C GLY A 216 -39.61 -14.87 30.97
N ILE A 217 -39.49 -16.12 30.49
CA ILE A 217 -40.45 -17.18 30.82
C ILE A 217 -40.17 -17.65 32.25
N SER A 218 -41.21 -17.70 33.08
CA SER A 218 -41.10 -18.05 34.50
C SER A 218 -40.31 -19.35 34.72
N ASP A 219 -39.51 -19.40 35.78
CA ASP A 219 -38.66 -20.56 36.12
C ASP A 219 -39.47 -21.89 36.23
N GLU A 220 -40.75 -21.85 36.60
CA GLU A 220 -41.62 -23.04 36.64
C GLU A 220 -41.95 -23.62 35.25
N HIS A 221 -42.28 -22.75 34.28
CA HIS A 221 -42.59 -23.16 32.92
C HIS A 221 -41.33 -23.59 32.15
N SER A 222 -40.19 -22.95 32.37
CA SER A 222 -38.93 -23.31 31.74
C SER A 222 -38.39 -24.66 32.24
N GLU A 223 -38.52 -24.96 33.54
CA GLU A 223 -38.20 -26.28 34.11
C GLU A 223 -39.10 -27.40 33.57
N ARG A 224 -40.40 -27.12 33.39
CA ARG A 224 -41.34 -28.09 32.82
C ARG A 224 -40.97 -28.43 31.38
N LEU A 225 -40.64 -27.43 30.56
CA LEU A 225 -40.21 -27.61 29.18
C LEU A 225 -38.86 -28.34 29.10
N TYR A 226 -37.90 -27.98 29.96
CA TYR A 226 -36.61 -28.66 30.07
C TYR A 226 -36.77 -30.16 30.39
N LYS A 227 -37.60 -30.50 31.39
CA LYS A 227 -37.91 -31.90 31.74
C LYS A 227 -38.60 -32.64 30.59
N LEU A 228 -39.50 -31.99 29.86
CA LEU A 228 -40.21 -32.57 28.73
C LEU A 228 -39.24 -32.91 27.58
N ILE A 229 -38.36 -31.97 27.22
CA ILE A 229 -37.35 -32.15 26.17
C ILE A 229 -36.39 -33.27 26.55
N LYS A 230 -35.92 -33.28 27.80
CA LYS A 230 -35.03 -34.34 28.32
C LYS A 230 -35.70 -35.72 28.34
N SER A 231 -37.00 -35.79 28.62
CA SER A 231 -37.77 -37.05 28.61
C SER A 231 -38.00 -37.63 27.21
N LYS A 232 -37.84 -36.82 26.15
CA LYS A 232 -37.99 -37.21 24.74
C LYS A 232 -36.67 -37.59 24.07
N GLN A 233 -35.54 -37.38 24.76
CA GLN A 233 -34.19 -37.74 24.32
C GLN A 233 -33.76 -39.13 24.82
N ASN A 234 -34.54 -39.78 25.69
CA ASN A 234 -34.45 -41.20 26.03
C ASN A 234 -35.56 -41.98 25.32
#